data_AF-A0AAQ0B139-F1
#
_entry.id   AF-A0AAQ0B139-F1
#
_cell.length_a   1.000
_cell.length_b   1.000
_cell.length_c   1.000
_cell.angle_alpha   90.00
_cell.angle_beta   90.00
_cell.angle_gamma   90.00
#
_symmetry.space_group_name_H-M   'P 1'
#
loop_
_entity.id
_entity.type
_entity.pdbx_description
1 polymer ?
#
loop_
_entity_poly.entity_id
_entity_poly.type
_entity_poly.pdbx_seq_one_letter_code
_entity_poly.pdbx_strand_id
1 'polypeptide(L)'
;MKNERKKNAILGQRTGFARTEKSFEITNLDNIVTELNRLHQSILTAGKNMVRFAVEAGEILTKKKDELEHGEFIPWVENNLNFKIRTAQRYMKIFEKKDQINASALTHLEDAYKLIAGPVTEEKELNSIADNIDPKEVYKKFRSGYKLGQKEKNFLKEFLINKREKILSKANQQVTSIDKDLKLL
;
A
#
# COMPACT_ATOMS: atom_id res chain seq x y z
N MET A 1 -55.05 -42.95 -10.08
CA MET A 1 -54.80 -42.11 -8.89
C MET A 1 -53.77 -42.73 -7.94
N LYS A 2 -52.55 -43.08 -8.39
CA LYS A 2 -51.53 -43.75 -7.55
C LYS A 2 -50.07 -43.52 -8.03
N ASN A 3 -49.73 -42.40 -8.66
CA ASN A 3 -48.37 -42.25 -9.23
C ASN A 3 -47.70 -40.87 -9.15
N GLU A 4 -47.92 -40.12 -8.07
CA GLU A 4 -47.28 -38.80 -7.90
C GLU A 4 -46.71 -38.53 -6.50
N ARG A 5 -46.83 -39.49 -5.57
CA ARG A 5 -46.36 -39.35 -4.17
C ARG A 5 -44.97 -39.97 -3.89
N LYS A 6 -44.21 -40.35 -4.93
CA LYS A 6 -42.88 -40.97 -4.76
C LYS A 6 -41.72 -40.22 -5.44
N LYS A 7 -41.92 -38.97 -5.90
CA LYS A 7 -40.82 -38.10 -6.36
C LYS A 7 -40.33 -37.09 -5.33
N ASN A 8 -40.99 -36.97 -4.17
CA ASN A 8 -40.66 -35.97 -3.15
C ASN A 8 -39.88 -36.53 -1.94
N ALA A 9 -39.19 -37.67 -2.08
CA ALA A 9 -38.55 -38.34 -0.95
C ALA A 9 -37.02 -38.55 -1.08
N ILE A 10 -36.32 -37.82 -1.96
CA ILE A 10 -34.86 -38.02 -2.17
C ILE A 10 -34.06 -36.69 -2.19
N LEU A 11 -34.67 -35.56 -1.86
CA LEU A 11 -33.93 -34.33 -1.59
C LEU A 11 -34.17 -33.93 -0.14
N GLY A 12 -33.42 -34.59 0.75
CA GLY A 12 -33.28 -34.13 2.12
C GLY A 12 -32.88 -32.66 2.09
N GLN A 13 -33.76 -31.80 2.56
CA GLN A 13 -33.39 -30.42 2.87
C GLN A 13 -32.29 -30.52 3.93
N ARG A 14 -31.04 -30.20 3.55
CA ARG A 14 -30.01 -29.88 4.53
C ARG A 14 -30.49 -28.60 5.23
N THR A 15 -31.19 -28.77 6.34
CA THR A 15 -31.60 -27.70 7.24
C THR A 15 -30.34 -27.07 7.82
N GLY A 16 -29.87 -25.99 7.17
CA GLY A 16 -28.64 -25.29 7.55
C GLY A 16 -28.12 -24.23 6.58
N PHE A 17 -28.67 -24.11 5.37
CA PHE A 17 -28.33 -23.01 4.45
C PHE A 17 -29.59 -22.30 3.97
N ALA A 18 -30.34 -21.71 4.90
CA ALA A 18 -31.09 -20.51 4.55
C ALA A 18 -30.04 -19.41 4.35
N ARG A 19 -29.52 -19.28 3.12
CA ARG A 19 -28.77 -18.09 2.74
C ARG A 19 -29.77 -16.96 2.86
N THR A 20 -29.70 -16.22 3.97
CA THR A 20 -30.37 -14.93 4.09
C THR A 20 -29.74 -14.08 3.00
N GLU A 21 -30.36 -14.06 1.82
CA GLU A 21 -30.10 -13.05 0.81
C GLU A 21 -30.63 -11.75 1.39
N LYS A 22 -29.83 -11.16 2.29
CA LYS A 22 -29.93 -9.76 2.63
C LYS A 22 -29.45 -9.05 1.37
N SER A 23 -30.36 -8.87 0.41
CA SER A 23 -30.21 -7.91 -0.66
C SER A 23 -29.93 -6.58 0.03
N PHE A 24 -28.66 -6.21 0.10
CA PHE A 24 -28.27 -4.87 0.51
C PHE A 24 -28.73 -4.00 -0.66
N GLU A 25 -29.96 -3.53 -0.59
CA GLU A 25 -30.46 -2.49 -1.46
C GLU A 25 -29.50 -1.31 -1.28
N ILE A 26 -28.64 -1.08 -2.27
CA ILE A 26 -27.78 0.10 -2.37
C ILE A 26 -28.70 1.25 -2.78
N THR A 27 -29.61 1.61 -1.88
CA THR A 27 -30.59 2.66 -2.12
C THR A 27 -30.60 3.58 -0.91
N ASN A 28 -29.46 4.23 -0.70
CA ASN A 28 -29.46 5.58 -0.21
C ASN A 28 -28.17 6.24 -0.69
N LEU A 29 -28.28 7.48 -1.15
CA LEU A 29 -27.17 8.33 -1.54
C LEU A 29 -26.17 8.35 -0.36
N ASP A 30 -25.12 7.54 -0.45
CA ASP A 30 -24.25 7.28 0.67
C ASP A 30 -23.45 8.55 0.95
N ASN A 31 -23.85 9.31 1.96
CA ASN A 31 -23.18 10.55 2.37
C ASN A 31 -21.68 10.30 2.59
N ILE A 32 -21.27 9.07 2.94
CA ILE A 32 -19.87 8.66 3.05
C ILE A 32 -19.19 8.68 1.68
N VAL A 33 -19.82 8.16 0.62
CA VAL A 33 -19.27 8.19 -0.74
C VAL A 33 -19.09 9.64 -1.22
N THR A 34 -20.08 10.49 -0.99
CA THR A 34 -19.99 11.92 -1.33
C THR A 34 -18.85 12.60 -0.57
N GLU A 35 -18.73 12.35 0.73
CA GLU A 35 -17.69 12.96 1.57
C GLU A 35 -16.29 12.44 1.20
N LEU A 36 -16.13 11.14 0.94
CA LEU A 36 -14.86 10.57 0.49
C LEU A 36 -14.43 11.14 -0.87
N ASN A 37 -15.36 11.29 -1.81
CA ASN A 37 -15.07 11.92 -3.10
C ASN A 37 -14.67 13.39 -2.92
N ARG A 38 -15.36 14.13 -2.05
CA ARG A 38 -15.02 15.53 -1.71
C ARG A 38 -13.62 15.64 -1.10
N LEU A 39 -13.29 14.79 -0.14
CA LEU A 39 -11.97 14.73 0.48
C LEU A 39 -10.88 14.37 -0.54
N HIS A 40 -11.15 13.40 -1.41
CA HIS A 40 -10.22 13.03 -2.48
C HIS A 40 -9.89 14.20 -3.40
N GLN A 41 -10.92 14.93 -3.88
CA GLN A 41 -10.71 16.13 -4.69
C GLN A 41 -9.98 17.24 -3.93
N SER A 42 -10.24 17.37 -2.62
CA SER A 42 -9.56 18.35 -1.77
C SER A 42 -8.07 18.04 -1.63
N ILE A 43 -7.71 16.75 -1.48
CA ILE A 43 -6.32 16.29 -1.42
C ILE A 43 -5.60 16.56 -2.75
N LEU A 44 -6.23 16.25 -3.89
CA LEU A 44 -5.65 16.53 -5.21
C LEU A 44 -5.41 18.03 -5.40
N THR A 45 -6.37 18.86 -4.99
CA THR A 45 -6.25 20.33 -5.07
C THR A 45 -5.13 20.85 -4.16
N ALA A 46 -5.06 20.35 -2.92
CA ALA A 46 -4.00 20.70 -1.99
C ALA A 46 -2.61 20.31 -2.52
N GLY A 47 -2.48 19.12 -3.12
CA GLY A 47 -1.24 18.67 -3.76
C GLY A 47 -0.82 19.57 -4.92
N LYS A 48 -1.74 19.92 -5.81
CA LYS A 48 -1.48 20.86 -6.93
C LYS A 48 -1.03 22.23 -6.41
N ASN A 49 -1.70 22.75 -5.38
CA ASN A 49 -1.34 24.01 -4.74
C ASN A 49 0.04 23.93 -4.07
N MET A 50 0.36 22.83 -3.40
CA MET A 50 1.67 22.62 -2.77
C MET A 50 2.80 22.72 -3.80
N VAL A 51 2.65 22.07 -4.96
CA VAL A 51 3.64 22.14 -6.05
C VAL A 51 3.77 23.58 -6.56
N ARG A 52 2.65 24.27 -6.78
CA ARG A 52 2.67 25.67 -7.20
C ARG A 52 3.40 26.56 -6.20
N PHE A 53 3.10 26.43 -4.91
CA PHE A 53 3.76 27.20 -3.85
C PHE A 53 5.25 26.88 -3.74
N ALA A 54 5.65 25.62 -3.95
CA ALA A 54 7.06 25.24 -3.96
C ALA A 54 7.83 25.89 -5.14
N VAL A 55 7.21 25.97 -6.32
CA VAL A 55 7.79 26.67 -7.49
C VAL A 55 7.92 28.17 -7.20
N GLU A 56 6.87 28.80 -6.69
CA GLU A 56 6.86 30.24 -6.34
C GLU A 56 7.90 30.57 -5.26
N ALA A 57 7.99 29.74 -4.21
CA ALA A 57 9.02 29.89 -3.18
C ALA A 57 10.43 29.75 -3.77
N GLY A 58 10.64 28.82 -4.69
CA GLY A 58 11.91 28.63 -5.38
C GLY A 58 12.29 29.84 -6.24
N GLU A 59 11.33 30.46 -6.91
CA GLU A 59 11.54 31.69 -7.67
C GLU A 59 12.00 32.84 -6.76
N ILE A 60 11.29 33.07 -5.65
CA ILE A 60 11.61 34.13 -4.68
C ILE A 60 13.00 33.90 -4.07
N LEU A 61 13.31 32.67 -3.68
CA LEU A 61 14.61 32.31 -3.10
C LEU A 61 15.75 32.49 -4.11
N THR A 62 15.51 32.19 -5.39
CA THR A 62 16.50 32.38 -6.47
C THR A 62 16.78 33.85 -6.68
N LYS A 63 15.74 34.69 -6.82
CA LYS A 63 15.88 36.15 -6.89
C LYS A 63 16.64 36.69 -5.67
N LYS A 64 16.29 36.22 -4.47
CA LYS A 64 16.94 36.69 -3.25
C LYS A 64 18.41 36.28 -3.17
N LYS A 65 18.75 35.09 -3.66
CA LYS A 65 20.14 34.62 -3.74
C LYS A 65 20.97 35.47 -4.70
N ASP A 66 20.38 35.94 -5.79
CA ASP A 66 21.07 36.76 -6.80
C ASP A 66 21.32 38.20 -6.32
N GLU A 67 20.52 38.70 -5.37
CA GLU A 67 20.74 39.99 -4.70
C GLU A 67 21.86 39.96 -3.64
N LEU A 68 22.20 38.78 -3.13
CA LEU A 68 23.16 38.62 -2.03
C LEU A 68 24.57 38.31 -2.57
N GLU A 69 25.58 38.73 -1.81
CA GLU A 69 26.97 38.39 -2.12
C GLU A 69 27.24 36.89 -1.93
N HIS A 70 28.29 36.39 -2.59
CA HIS A 70 28.71 35.01 -2.47
C HIS A 70 29.00 34.64 -1.01
N GLY A 71 28.29 33.63 -0.49
CA GLY A 71 28.43 33.14 0.89
C GLY A 71 27.35 33.64 1.85
N GLU A 72 26.68 34.75 1.55
CA GLU A 72 25.70 35.38 2.46
C GLU A 72 24.32 34.71 2.44
N PHE A 73 24.03 33.90 1.43
CA PHE A 73 22.73 33.25 1.31
C PHE A 73 22.43 32.27 2.46
N ILE A 74 23.43 31.49 2.90
CA ILE A 74 23.22 30.50 3.97
C ILE A 74 22.94 31.20 5.31
N PRO A 75 23.78 32.15 5.78
CA PRO A 75 23.47 32.94 6.97
C PRO A 75 22.12 33.65 6.87
N TRP A 76 21.76 34.19 5.69
CA TRP A 76 20.47 34.84 5.52
C TRP A 76 19.30 33.88 5.73
N VAL A 77 19.34 32.67 5.15
CA VAL A 77 18.29 31.66 5.35
C VAL A 77 18.16 31.26 6.82
N GLU A 78 19.28 30.98 7.49
CA GLU A 78 19.27 30.51 8.88
C GLU A 78 18.75 31.56 9.88
N ASN A 79 18.95 32.85 9.58
CA ASN A 79 18.51 33.93 10.46
C ASN A 79 17.10 34.46 10.14
N ASN A 80 16.62 34.32 8.90
CA ASN A 80 15.38 34.97 8.46
C ASN A 80 14.22 34.01 8.19
N LEU A 81 14.48 32.71 7.99
CA LEU A 81 13.45 31.75 7.59
C LEU A 81 13.18 30.71 8.69
N ASN A 82 11.92 30.32 8.84
CA ASN A 82 11.48 29.29 9.79
C ASN A 82 11.77 27.85 9.33
N PHE A 83 12.55 27.69 8.26
CA PHE A 83 12.91 26.39 7.70
C PHE A 83 14.38 26.36 7.30
N LYS A 84 14.93 25.15 7.26
CA LYS A 84 16.36 24.94 7.04
C LYS A 84 16.78 25.21 5.60
N ILE A 85 18.07 25.49 5.40
CA ILE A 85 18.71 25.68 4.10
C ILE A 85 18.41 24.57 3.09
N ARG A 86 18.33 23.31 3.55
CA ARG A 86 17.99 22.16 2.70
C ARG A 86 16.59 22.30 2.06
N THR A 87 15.62 22.85 2.79
CA THR A 87 14.27 23.09 2.27
C THR A 87 14.29 24.23 1.25
N ALA A 88 15.01 25.31 1.53
CA ALA A 88 15.19 26.42 0.59
C ALA A 88 15.77 25.94 -0.76
N GLN A 89 16.85 25.14 -0.69
CA GLN A 89 17.49 24.56 -1.87
C GLN A 89 16.57 23.61 -2.64
N ARG A 90 15.72 22.84 -1.95
CA ARG A 90 14.71 21.99 -2.60
C ARG A 90 13.71 22.81 -3.41
N TYR A 91 13.20 23.92 -2.87
CA TYR A 91 12.30 24.81 -3.60
C TYR A 91 12.98 25.44 -4.82
N MET A 92 14.21 25.92 -4.68
CA MET A 92 14.97 26.46 -5.82
C MET A 92 15.18 25.42 -6.93
N LYS A 93 15.49 24.16 -6.57
CA LYS A 93 15.61 23.05 -7.53
C LYS A 93 14.28 22.69 -8.19
N ILE A 94 13.17 22.79 -7.46
CA ILE A 94 11.82 22.61 -8.01
C ILE A 94 11.53 23.71 -9.04
N PHE A 95 11.86 24.96 -8.74
CA PHE A 95 11.73 26.07 -9.67
C PHE A 95 12.60 25.92 -10.92
N GLU A 96 13.86 25.50 -10.77
CA GLU A 96 14.77 25.20 -11.88
C GLU A 96 14.16 24.15 -12.85
N LYS A 97 13.44 23.17 -12.29
CA LYS A 97 12.80 22.08 -13.05
C LYS A 97 11.32 22.32 -13.35
N LYS A 98 10.79 23.53 -13.14
CA LYS A 98 9.35 23.83 -13.28
C LYS A 98 8.76 23.38 -14.62
N ASP A 99 9.53 23.48 -15.71
CA ASP A 99 9.09 23.13 -17.06
C ASP A 99 8.96 21.60 -17.27
N GLN A 100 9.58 20.80 -16.40
CA GLN A 100 9.48 19.34 -16.37
C GLN A 100 8.39 18.86 -15.38
N ILE A 101 7.93 19.74 -14.48
CA ILE A 101 6.95 19.42 -13.45
C ILE A 101 5.56 19.70 -14.00
N ASN A 102 4.88 18.65 -14.46
CA ASN A 102 3.49 18.77 -14.85
C ASN A 102 2.57 18.68 -13.62
N ALA A 103 2.29 19.80 -12.96
CA ALA A 103 1.36 19.85 -11.84
C ALA A 103 -0.06 19.38 -12.21
N SER A 104 -0.45 19.44 -13.49
CA SER A 104 -1.73 18.89 -13.95
C SER A 104 -1.74 17.36 -14.00
N ALA A 105 -0.57 16.72 -14.05
CA ALA A 105 -0.41 15.27 -13.98
C ALA A 105 -0.59 14.71 -12.56
N LEU A 106 -0.81 15.56 -11.54
CA LEU A 106 -1.24 15.13 -10.21
C LEU A 106 -2.72 14.66 -10.28
N THR A 107 -2.94 13.52 -10.92
CA THR A 107 -4.24 12.84 -11.00
C THR A 107 -4.35 11.75 -9.95
N HIS A 108 -3.21 11.25 -9.47
CA HIS A 108 -3.16 10.20 -8.45
C HIS A 108 -2.39 10.68 -7.22
N LEU A 109 -2.82 10.22 -6.05
CA LEU A 109 -2.14 10.45 -4.78
C LEU A 109 -0.66 10.00 -4.84
N GLU A 110 -0.38 8.98 -5.65
CA GLU A 110 0.97 8.46 -5.94
C GLU A 110 1.91 9.53 -6.50
N ASP A 111 1.40 10.45 -7.32
CA ASP A 111 2.19 11.53 -7.92
C ASP A 111 2.55 12.59 -6.87
N ALA A 112 1.65 12.81 -5.90
CA ALA A 112 1.94 13.66 -4.75
C ALA A 112 3.03 13.04 -3.85
N TYR A 113 2.99 11.73 -3.62
CA TYR A 113 4.03 11.01 -2.88
C TYR A 113 5.39 11.09 -3.58
N LYS A 114 5.44 10.92 -4.91
CA LYS A 114 6.68 11.03 -5.69
C LYS A 114 7.30 12.43 -5.63
N LEU A 115 6.49 13.49 -5.58
CA LEU A 115 6.98 14.87 -5.51
C LEU A 115 7.45 15.27 -4.09
N ILE A 116 6.82 14.75 -3.04
CA ILE A 116 7.19 15.03 -1.65
C ILE A 116 8.45 14.24 -1.23
N ALA A 117 8.60 13.00 -1.71
CA ALA A 117 9.69 12.12 -1.28
C ALA A 117 11.08 12.51 -1.81
N GLY A 118 11.18 13.22 -2.94
CA GLY A 118 12.45 13.30 -3.69
C GLY A 118 12.97 11.90 -4.10
N PRO A 119 14.10 11.77 -4.82
CA PRO A 119 14.83 10.50 -4.76
C PRO A 119 15.24 10.34 -3.30
N VAL A 120 14.78 9.26 -2.67
CA VAL A 120 15.05 8.88 -1.29
C VAL A 120 16.47 9.29 -0.93
N THR A 121 16.61 10.44 -0.27
CA THR A 121 17.86 10.77 0.41
C THR A 121 17.76 9.94 1.66
N GLU A 122 18.76 9.09 1.87
CA GLU A 122 18.92 8.22 3.04
C GLU A 122 18.94 9.05 4.34
N GLU A 123 17.82 9.64 4.71
CA GLU A 123 17.49 9.84 6.10
C GLU A 123 17.18 8.43 6.60
N LYS A 124 17.91 7.98 7.62
CA LYS A 124 17.72 6.69 8.29
C LYS A 124 16.29 6.61 8.82
N GLU A 125 15.35 6.30 7.95
CA GLU A 125 14.01 5.92 8.33
C GLU A 125 14.07 4.48 8.80
N LEU A 126 13.79 4.32 10.09
CA LEU A 126 13.75 3.06 10.83
C LEU A 126 12.71 2.04 10.32
N ASN A 127 12.17 2.16 9.10
CA ASN A 127 11.26 1.19 8.50
C ASN A 127 11.20 1.27 6.96
N SER A 128 12.21 0.75 6.25
CA SER A 128 12.04 0.37 4.83
C SER A 128 12.95 -0.78 4.35
N ILE A 129 13.18 -1.81 5.19
CA ILE A 129 13.57 -3.15 4.71
C ILE A 129 12.30 -4.00 4.57
N ALA A 130 11.28 -3.49 3.88
CA ALA A 130 9.94 -4.09 3.93
C ALA A 130 9.46 -4.79 2.65
N ASP A 131 10.29 -4.93 1.61
CA ASP A 131 9.88 -5.65 0.38
C ASP A 131 10.76 -6.85 0.01
N ASN A 132 11.58 -7.36 0.93
CA ASN A 132 12.26 -8.65 0.71
C ASN A 132 12.50 -9.41 2.03
N ILE A 133 11.42 -9.71 2.75
CA ILE A 133 11.47 -10.63 3.89
C ILE A 133 11.58 -12.05 3.33
N ASP A 134 12.80 -12.59 3.21
CA ASP A 134 12.99 -14.00 2.82
C ASP A 134 12.36 -14.92 3.88
N PRO A 135 11.34 -15.72 3.53
CA PRO A 135 10.70 -16.66 4.46
C PRO A 135 11.67 -17.62 5.13
N LYS A 136 12.77 -17.99 4.47
CA LYS A 136 13.78 -18.90 5.01
C LYS A 136 14.60 -18.25 6.12
N GLU A 137 14.94 -16.97 5.97
CA GLU A 137 15.69 -16.22 6.97
C GLU A 137 14.86 -15.97 8.22
N VAL A 138 13.57 -15.65 8.09
CA VAL A 138 12.66 -15.53 9.24
C VAL A 138 12.51 -16.88 9.96
N TYR A 139 12.39 -17.98 9.21
CA TYR A 139 12.31 -19.32 9.79
C TYR A 139 13.61 -19.70 10.53
N LYS A 140 14.77 -19.36 9.97
CA LYS A 140 16.08 -19.61 10.61
C LYS A 140 16.24 -18.83 11.91
N LYS A 141 15.87 -17.55 11.92
CA LYS A 141 15.85 -16.69 13.13
C LYS A 141 14.90 -17.24 14.20
N PHE A 142 13.72 -17.72 13.82
CA PHE A 142 12.80 -18.37 14.75
C PHE A 142 13.41 -19.63 15.37
N ARG A 143 14.03 -20.49 14.56
CA ARG A 143 14.67 -21.73 15.01
C ARG A 143 15.90 -21.50 15.89
N SER A 144 16.56 -20.35 15.78
CA SER A 144 17.66 -19.95 16.65
C SER A 144 17.21 -19.28 17.95
N GLY A 145 15.90 -19.16 18.21
CA GLY A 145 15.36 -18.59 19.44
C GLY A 145 15.26 -17.06 19.45
N TYR A 146 15.43 -16.39 18.30
CA TYR A 146 15.32 -14.93 18.21
C TYR A 146 13.86 -14.45 18.41
N LYS A 147 13.68 -13.33 19.12
CA LYS A 147 12.35 -12.76 19.39
C LYS A 147 11.84 -12.00 18.15
N LEU A 148 10.91 -12.62 17.43
CA LEU A 148 10.29 -12.03 16.25
C LEU A 148 9.27 -10.92 16.57
N GLY A 149 9.20 -9.91 15.72
CA GLY A 149 8.16 -8.87 15.74
C GLY A 149 6.80 -9.39 15.25
N GLN A 150 5.72 -8.62 15.44
CA GLN A 150 4.36 -9.07 15.10
C GLN A 150 4.17 -9.34 13.60
N LYS A 151 4.77 -8.51 12.73
CA LYS A 151 4.74 -8.71 11.28
C LYS A 151 5.50 -9.98 10.86
N GLU A 152 6.70 -10.19 11.39
CA GLU A 152 7.51 -11.40 11.13
C GLU A 152 6.80 -12.67 11.60
N LYS A 153 6.12 -12.62 12.75
CA LYS A 153 5.31 -13.74 13.26
C LYS A 153 4.14 -14.07 12.35
N ASN A 154 3.40 -13.06 11.88
CA ASN A 154 2.28 -13.25 10.97
C ASN A 154 2.74 -13.86 9.64
N PHE A 155 3.83 -13.33 9.08
CA PHE A 155 4.42 -13.83 7.84
C PHE A 155 4.95 -15.26 7.98
N LEU A 156 5.67 -15.55 9.06
CA LEU A 156 6.16 -16.90 9.34
C LEU A 156 5.03 -17.91 9.50
N LYS A 157 3.93 -17.53 10.17
CA LYS A 157 2.75 -18.36 10.32
C LYS A 157 2.16 -18.73 8.95
N GLU A 158 1.99 -17.75 8.07
CA GLU A 158 1.48 -17.97 6.72
C GLU A 158 2.40 -18.88 5.89
N PHE A 159 3.72 -18.65 5.94
CA PHE A 159 4.71 -19.51 5.28
C PHE A 159 4.64 -20.98 5.74
N LEU A 160 4.54 -21.21 7.04
CA LEU A 160 4.47 -22.56 7.61
C LEU A 160 3.16 -23.27 7.27
N ILE A 161 2.03 -22.54 7.24
CA ILE A 161 0.74 -23.07 6.81
C ILE A 161 0.82 -23.51 5.34
N ASN A 162 1.28 -22.63 4.45
CA ASN A 162 1.41 -22.93 3.03
C ASN A 162 2.36 -24.11 2.77
N LYS A 163 3.46 -24.20 3.53
CA LYS A 163 4.41 -25.33 3.46
C LYS A 163 3.75 -26.64 3.89
N ARG A 164 2.98 -26.64 4.99
CA ARG A 164 2.23 -27.80 5.48
C ARG A 164 1.22 -28.27 4.44
N GLU A 165 0.44 -27.36 3.88
CA GLU A 165 -0.61 -27.69 2.90
C GLU A 165 -0.03 -28.30 1.63
N LYS A 166 1.08 -27.76 1.12
CA LYS A 166 1.79 -28.34 -0.04
C LYS A 166 2.25 -29.77 0.22
N ILE A 167 2.82 -30.04 1.40
CA ILE A 167 3.26 -31.39 1.78
C ILE A 167 2.06 -32.33 1.88
N LEU A 168 0.98 -31.90 2.54
CA LEU A 168 -0.22 -32.71 2.71
C LEU A 168 -0.89 -33.03 1.37
N SER A 169 -1.01 -32.04 0.49
CA SER A 169 -1.56 -32.24 -0.86
C SER A 169 -0.76 -33.27 -1.65
N LYS A 170 0.57 -33.17 -1.64
CA LYS A 170 1.46 -34.12 -2.33
C LYS A 170 1.34 -35.53 -1.74
N ALA A 171 1.29 -35.67 -0.41
CA ALA A 171 1.12 -36.95 0.24
C ALA A 171 -0.25 -37.57 -0.11
N ASN A 172 -1.33 -36.79 -0.08
CA ASN A 172 -2.66 -37.26 -0.44
C ASN A 172 -2.74 -37.70 -1.90
N GLN A 173 -2.08 -36.98 -2.81
CA GLN A 173 -1.99 -37.39 -4.22
C GLN A 173 -1.28 -38.73 -4.39
N GLN A 174 -0.18 -38.94 -3.66
CA GLN A 174 0.56 -40.21 -3.67
C GLN A 174 -0.29 -41.35 -3.11
N VAL A 175 -0.94 -41.15 -1.96
CA VAL A 175 -1.85 -42.15 -1.37
C VAL A 175 -2.99 -42.49 -2.33
N THR A 176 -3.60 -41.48 -2.96
CA THR A 176 -4.68 -41.69 -3.94
C THR A 176 -4.20 -42.52 -5.14
N SER A 177 -2.96 -42.33 -5.59
CA SER A 177 -2.37 -43.15 -6.66
C SER A 177 -2.23 -44.61 -6.23
N ILE A 178 -1.70 -44.85 -5.02
CA ILE A 178 -1.55 -46.20 -4.45
C ILE A 178 -2.92 -46.87 -4.29
N ASP A 179 -3.92 -46.15 -3.76
CA ASP A 179 -5.28 -46.68 -3.60
C ASP A 179 -5.92 -47.05 -4.93
N LYS A 180 -5.60 -46.30 -6.00
CA LYS A 180 -6.07 -46.62 -7.35
C LYS A 180 -5.42 -47.91 -7.86
N ASP A 181 -4.11 -48.06 -7.65
CA ASP A 181 -3.38 -49.27 -8.06
C ASP A 181 -3.86 -50.50 -7.27
N LEU A 182 -4.13 -50.35 -5.95
CA LEU A 182 -4.71 -51.41 -5.12
C LEU A 182 -6.11 -51.85 -5.54
N LYS A 183 -6.93 -50.96 -6.11
CA LYS A 183 -8.26 -51.31 -6.65
C LYS A 183 -8.22 -52.08 -7.97
N LEU A 184 -7.08 -52.06 -8.66
CA LEU A 184 -6.87 -52.76 -9.92
C LEU A 184 -6.28 -54.17 -9.72
N LEU A 185 -5.87 -54.50 -8.49
CA LEU A 185 -5.51 -55.83 -8.02
C LEU A 185 -6.74 -56.55 -7.46
#